data_AF-A0A951ZBE2-F1
#
_entry.id   AF-A0A951ZBE2-F1
#
_cell.length_a   1.000
_cell.length_b   1.000
_cell.length_c   1.000
_cell.angle_alpha   90.00
_cell.angle_beta   90.00
_cell.angle_gamma   90.00
#
_symmetry.space_group_name_H-M   'P 1'
#
loop_
_entity.id
_entity.type
_entity.pdbx_description
1 polymer ?
#
loop_
_entity_poly.entity_id
_entity_poly.type
_entity_poly.pdbx_seq_one_letter_code
_entity_poly.pdbx_strand_id
1 'polypeptide(L)' 'MAAMRISRNEPMARHTSWRVGGPADLYFRPRSRAELAAFLRELDPATPVHWMGL' A
#
# COMPACT_ATOMS: atom_id res chain seq x y z
N MET A 1 17.80 5.58 7.09
CA MET A 1 16.74 4.88 6.34
C MET A 1 15.51 5.75 6.36
N ALA A 2 14.90 6.05 5.21
CA ALA A 2 13.66 6.84 5.20
C ALA A 2 12.54 5.98 5.80
N ALA A 3 11.79 6.53 6.75
CA ALA A 3 10.66 5.82 7.34
C ALA A 3 9.59 5.55 6.26
N MET A 4 9.14 4.29 6.21
CA MET A 4 8.06 3.86 5.33
C MET A 4 6.75 4.54 5.72
N ARG A 5 6.06 5.20 4.80
CA ARG A 5 4.77 5.84 5.11
C ARG A 5 3.63 4.85 4.85
N ILE A 6 3.05 4.32 5.93
CA ILE A 6 1.89 3.43 5.90
C ILE A 6 0.70 4.16 6.53
N SER A 7 -0.43 4.20 5.80
CA SER A 7 -1.71 4.69 6.32
C SER A 7 -2.55 3.51 6.83
N ARG A 8 -3.35 3.73 7.87
CA ARG A 8 -4.39 2.79 8.33
C ARG A 8 -5.78 3.30 7.95
N ASN A 9 -6.71 2.38 7.67
CA ASN A 9 -8.08 2.70 7.28
C ASN A 9 -8.15 3.70 6.11
N GLU A 10 -7.27 3.56 5.12
CA GLU A 10 -7.16 4.51 4.01
C GLU A 10 -8.37 4.34 3.07
N PRO A 11 -9.20 5.37 2.84
CA PRO A 11 -10.38 5.24 1.99
C PRO A 11 -10.00 5.08 0.52
N MET A 12 -10.23 3.89 -0.05
CA MET A 12 -9.83 3.56 -1.43
C MET A 12 -10.57 4.37 -2.50
N ALA A 13 -11.74 4.95 -2.17
CA ALA A 13 -12.41 5.94 -3.00
C ALA A 13 -11.53 7.16 -3.39
N ARG A 14 -10.46 7.47 -2.66
CA ARG A 14 -9.50 8.53 -3.03
C ARG A 14 -8.54 8.14 -4.15
N HIS A 15 -8.36 6.84 -4.39
CA HIS A 15 -7.33 6.28 -5.25
C HIS A 15 -7.89 5.61 -6.51
N THR A 16 -9.22 5.54 -6.64
CA THR A 16 -9.90 4.95 -7.81
C THR A 16 -10.61 6.02 -8.63
N SER A 17 -10.56 5.91 -9.97
CA SER A 17 -11.18 6.90 -10.88
C SER A 17 -12.70 7.01 -10.69
N TRP A 18 -13.35 5.91 -10.30
CA TRP A 18 -14.79 5.85 -10.06
C TRP A 18 -15.18 6.30 -8.65
N ARG A 19 -14.18 6.66 -7.82
CA ARG A 19 -14.37 7.11 -6.44
C ARG A 19 -15.14 6.11 -5.57
N VAL A 20 -14.90 4.82 -5.80
CA VAL A 20 -15.49 3.71 -5.04
C VAL A 20 -14.42 2.93 -4.29
N GLY A 21 -14.82 2.24 -3.23
CA GLY A 21 -13.96 1.38 -2.42
C GLY A 21 -13.92 1.81 -0.95
N GLY A 22 -14.01 0.81 -0.07
CA GLY A 22 -13.95 0.97 1.38
C GLY A 22 -12.55 1.28 1.92
N PRO A 23 -12.37 1.32 3.24
CA PRO A 23 -11.07 1.51 3.86
C PRO A 23 -10.18 0.29 3.64
N ALA A 24 -8.93 0.51 3.24
CA ALA A 24 -7.88 -0.51 3.35
C ALA A 24 -7.33 -0.53 4.77
N ASP A 25 -7.16 -1.73 5.36
CA ASP A 25 -6.59 -1.89 6.70
C ASP A 25 -5.20 -1.22 6.78
N LEU A 26 -4.38 -1.45 5.75
CA LEU A 26 -3.08 -0.84 5.54
C LEU A 26 -2.95 -0.39 4.08
N TYR A 27 -2.44 0.82 3.88
CA TYR A 27 -2.11 1.35 2.56
C TYR A 27 -0.66 1.83 2.53
N PHE A 28 0.08 1.31 1.55
CA PHE A 28 1.47 1.68 1.29
C PHE A 28 1.62 2.10 -0.16
N ARG A 29 2.21 3.28 -0.39
CA ARG A 29 2.55 3.78 -1.72
C ARG A 29 4.05 3.99 -1.84
N PRO A 30 4.79 3.11 -2.54
CA PRO A 30 6.21 3.27 -2.74
C PRO A 30 6.51 4.49 -3.62
N ARG A 31 7.62 5.20 -3.33
CA ARG A 31 8.16 6.26 -4.18
C ARG A 31 9.23 5.75 -5.14
N SER A 32 9.72 4.53 -4.92
CA SER A 32 10.72 3.88 -5.76
C SER A 32 10.61 2.36 -5.70
N ARG A 33 11.22 1.70 -6.69
CA ARG A 33 11.36 0.23 -6.73
C ARG A 33 12.13 -0.30 -5.52
N ALA A 34 13.17 0.41 -5.07
CA ALA A 34 13.96 0.01 -3.91
C ALA A 34 13.14 0.03 -2.61
N GLU A 35 12.28 1.04 -2.45
CA GLU A 35 11.38 1.16 -1.29
C GLU A 35 10.34 0.03 -1.30
N LEU A 36 9.72 -0.26 -2.45
CA LEU A 36 8.81 -1.39 -2.60
C LEU A 36 9.49 -2.73 -2.27
N ALA A 37 10.68 -2.97 -2.84
CA ALA A 37 11.40 -4.21 -2.59
C ALA A 37 11.79 -4.36 -1.11
N ALA A 38 12.17 -3.27 -0.44
CA ALA A 38 12.39 -3.28 0.99
C ALA A 38 11.11 -3.64 1.77
N PHE A 39 9.96 -3.05 1.41
CA PHE A 39 8.67 -3.37 2.02
C PHE A 39 8.36 -4.86 2.01
N LEU A 40 8.39 -5.45 0.81
CA LEU A 40 7.90 -6.80 0.58
C LEU A 40 8.82 -7.85 1.22
N ARG A 41 10.11 -7.52 1.42
CA ARG A 41 11.04 -8.38 2.15
C ARG A 41 10.79 -8.42 3.65
N GLU A 42 10.28 -7.33 4.22
CA GLU A 42 9.98 -7.22 5.65
C GLU A 42 8.55 -7.66 5.98
N LEU A 43 7.67 -7.73 4.98
CA LEU A 43 6.29 -8.16 5.16
C LEU A 43 6.23 -9.67 5.46
N ASP A 44 5.42 -10.05 6.45
CA ASP A 44 5.08 -11.46 6.68
C ASP A 44 4.50 -12.04 5.38
N PRO A 45 5.08 -13.12 4.82
CA PRO A 45 4.59 -13.77 3.60
C PRO A 45 3.11 -14.22 3.67
N ALA A 46 2.57 -14.42 4.87
CA ALA A 46 1.16 -14.75 5.06
C ALA A 46 0.22 -13.53 4.93
N THR A 47 0.75 -12.30 4.92
CA THR A 47 -0.05 -11.08 4.78
C THR A 47 -0.65 -11.00 3.38
N PRO A 48 -1.98 -10.95 3.24
CA PRO A 48 -2.62 -10.77 1.93
C PRO A 48 -2.24 -9.40 1.35
N VAL A 49 -1.69 -9.39 0.14
CA VAL A 49 -1.36 -8.16 -0.58
C VAL A 49 -2.29 -8.01 -1.78
N HIS A 50 -2.96 -6.87 -1.86
CA HIS A 50 -3.69 -6.46 -3.04
C HIS A 50 -2.86 -5.44 -3.83
N TRP A 51 -2.47 -5.78 -5.05
CA TRP A 51 -1.73 -4.88 -5.92
C TRP A 51 -2.68 -3.95 -6.67
N MET A 52 -2.43 -2.65 -6.60
CA MET A 52 -3.25 -1.61 -7.21
C MET A 52 -2.40 -0.68 -8.08
N GLY A 53 -2.81 -0.50 -9.34
CA GLY A 53 -2.08 0.31 -10.31
C GLY A 53 -0.98 -0.48 -11.04
N LEU A 54 -0.10 0.26 -11.71
CA LEU A 54 1.06 -0.22 -12.46
C LEU A 54 2.35 0.36 -11.85
#